data_AF-A0A960XMD0-F1
#
_entry.id   AF-A0A960XMD0-F1
#
_cell.length_a   1.000
_cell.length_b   1.000
_cell.length_c   1.000
_cell.angle_alpha   90.00
_cell.angle_beta   90.00
_cell.angle_gamma   90.00
#
_symmetry.space_group_name_H-M   'P 1'
#
loop_
_entity.id
_entity.type
_entity.pdbx_description
1 polymer ?
#
loop_
_entity_poly.entity_id
_entity_poly.type
_entity_poly.pdbx_seq_one_letter_code
_entity_poly.pdbx_strand_id
1 'polypeptide(L)' 'LVHLHAKDISVEHGEAERGKVTGTPVGCACGDGVVDWKKVIDIVRKQAKQDIVLSVECGTVEQAERSIKHLKSLV' A
#
# COMPACT_ATOMS: atom_id res chain seq x y z
N LEU A 1 -7.88 -0.63 -14.75
CA LEU A 1 -7.61 0.08 -13.48
C LEU A 1 -8.14 1.49 -13.61
N VAL A 2 -9.03 1.93 -12.71
CA VAL A 2 -9.60 3.30 -12.70
C VAL A 2 -9.26 4.05 -11.41
N HIS A 3 -9.04 3.33 -10.32
CA HIS A 3 -8.66 3.85 -9.02
C HIS A 3 -7.85 2.79 -8.25
N LEU A 4 -6.96 3.22 -7.35
CA LEU A 4 -6.16 2.31 -6.53
C LEU A 4 -6.10 2.83 -5.09
N HIS A 5 -6.39 1.95 -4.13
CA HIS A 5 -6.14 2.22 -2.71
C HIS A 5 -4.74 1.72 -2.36
N ALA A 6 -3.93 2.60 -1.79
CA ALA A 6 -2.62 2.28 -1.26
C ALA A 6 -2.76 1.88 0.21
N LYS A 7 -2.72 0.56 0.45
CA LYS A 7 -2.77 -0.10 1.76
C LYS A 7 -1.64 -1.08 1.88
N ASP A 8 -1.03 -1.16 3.05
CA ASP A 8 0.06 -2.08 3.31
C ASP A 8 -0.21 -2.96 4.52
N ILE A 9 0.47 -4.10 4.58
CA ILE A 9 0.31 -5.12 5.62
C ILE A 9 1.68 -5.35 6.24
N SER A 10 1.77 -5.28 7.57
CA SER A 10 3.06 -5.49 8.25
C SER A 10 3.62 -6.89 7.97
N VAL A 11 4.95 -6.97 7.89
CA VAL A 11 5.67 -8.21 7.53
C VAL A 11 5.41 -9.30 8.57
N GLU A 12 5.60 -8.98 9.85
CA GLU A 12 5.46 -9.93 10.96
C GLU A 12 4.06 -10.54 11.00
N HIS A 13 3.05 -9.71 10.77
CA HIS A 13 1.66 -10.17 10.79
C HIS A 13 1.29 -10.92 9.51
N GLY A 14 1.77 -10.46 8.35
CA GLY A 14 1.60 -11.15 7.07
C GLY A 14 2.25 -12.54 7.03
N GLU A 15 3.23 -12.81 7.88
CA GLU A 15 3.78 -14.15 8.11
C GLU A 15 2.96 -14.94 9.13
N ALA A 16 2.57 -14.32 10.25
CA ALA A 16 1.84 -15.00 11.32
C ALA A 16 0.44 -15.47 10.91
N GLU A 17 -0.32 -14.65 10.18
CA GLU A 17 -1.78 -14.82 10.05
C GLU A 17 -2.26 -15.18 8.63
N ARG A 18 -1.34 -15.25 7.66
CA ARG A 18 -1.69 -15.55 6.26
C ARG A 18 -2.39 -16.91 6.14
N GLY A 19 -3.62 -16.86 5.62
CA GLY A 19 -4.44 -18.05 5.39
C GLY A 19 -5.06 -18.66 6.65
N LYS A 20 -4.82 -18.10 7.84
CA LYS A 20 -5.38 -18.58 9.11
C LYS A 20 -6.67 -17.87 9.50
N VAL A 21 -6.77 -16.59 9.15
CA VAL A 21 -7.85 -15.69 9.59
C VAL A 21 -8.40 -14.88 8.41
N THR A 22 -9.65 -14.43 8.56
CA THR A 22 -10.31 -13.52 7.62
C THR A 22 -10.68 -12.22 8.34
N GLY A 23 -10.62 -11.09 7.64
CA GLY A 23 -11.09 -9.80 8.16
C GLY A 23 -10.22 -9.16 9.26
N THR A 24 -8.96 -9.58 9.43
CA THR A 24 -8.08 -9.03 10.46
C THR A 24 -7.81 -7.54 10.18
N PRO A 25 -7.96 -6.64 11.17
CA PRO A 25 -7.67 -5.22 11.01
C PRO A 25 -6.16 -5.02 10.94
N VAL A 26 -5.63 -5.22 9.74
CA VAL A 26 -4.19 -5.20 9.48
C VAL A 26 -3.87 -4.02 8.58
N GLY A 27 -2.98 -3.17 9.07
CA GLY A 27 -2.58 -1.98 8.36
C GLY A 27 -1.32 -1.41 8.96
N CYS A 28 -0.30 -1.21 8.14
CA CYS A 28 0.84 -0.35 8.45
C CYS A 28 0.91 0.80 7.44
N ALA A 29 1.83 1.73 7.64
CA ALA A 29 2.09 2.73 6.62
C ALA A 29 2.64 2.07 5.35
N CYS A 30 2.33 2.62 4.18
CA CYS A 30 2.93 2.20 2.91
C CYS A 30 4.45 2.35 3.00
N GLY A 31 5.18 1.28 2.71
CA GLY A 31 6.65 1.23 2.80
C GLY A 31 7.18 0.60 4.08
N ASP A 32 6.33 0.35 5.08
CA ASP A 32 6.68 -0.44 6.27
C ASP A 32 6.31 -1.92 6.12
N GLY A 33 5.50 -2.26 5.11
CA GLY A 33 4.89 -3.57 4.96
C GLY A 33 5.49 -4.41 3.84
N VAL A 34 4.73 -5.42 3.43
CA VAL A 34 5.16 -6.43 2.45
C VAL A 34 4.99 -5.97 1.00
N VAL A 35 4.27 -4.88 0.73
CA VAL A 35 3.96 -4.45 -0.65
C VAL A 35 5.14 -3.70 -1.26
N ASP A 36 5.66 -4.20 -2.37
CA ASP A 36 6.65 -3.48 -3.19
C ASP A 36 5.96 -2.38 -4.02
N TRP A 37 5.83 -1.20 -3.40
CA TRP A 37 5.19 -0.04 -4.01
C TRP A 37 5.90 0.47 -5.27
N LYS A 38 7.23 0.35 -5.35
CA LYS A 38 7.97 0.81 -6.54
C LYS A 38 7.58 -0.04 -7.74
N LYS A 39 7.53 -1.36 -7.57
CA LYS A 39 7.09 -2.28 -8.62
C LYS A 39 5.63 -2.07 -9.00
N VAL A 40 4.74 -1.84 -8.03
CA VAL A 40 3.32 -1.52 -8.30
C VAL A 40 3.22 -0.26 -9.15
N ILE A 41 3.88 0.83 -8.77
CA ILE A 41 3.89 2.10 -9.51
C ILE A 41 4.42 1.90 -10.92
N ASP A 42 5.51 1.14 -11.11
CA ASP A 42 6.08 0.86 -12.43
C ASP A 42 5.14 0.06 -13.33
N ILE A 43 4.39 -0.91 -12.78
CA ILE A 43 3.36 -1.65 -13.52
C ILE A 43 2.23 -0.71 -13.93
N VAL A 44 1.72 0.10 -12.99
CA VAL A 44 0.62 1.04 -13.25
C VAL A 44 1.03 2.03 -14.33
N ARG A 45 2.20 2.64 -14.24
CA ARG A 45 2.73 3.57 -15.26
C ARG A 45 2.84 2.95 -16.64
N LYS A 46 3.24 1.68 -16.73
CA LYS A 46 3.43 0.99 -18.02
C LYS A 46 2.12 0.50 -18.65
N GLN A 47 1.15 0.10 -17.83
CA GLN A 47 -0.01 -0.68 -18.29
C GLN A 47 -1.33 0.10 -18.23
N ALA A 48 -1.44 1.11 -17.37
CA ALA A 48 -2.67 1.90 -17.27
C ALA A 48 -2.78 2.85 -18.48
N LYS A 49 -3.98 2.91 -19.07
CA LYS A 49 -4.29 3.81 -20.20
C LYS A 49 -4.60 5.25 -19.77
N GLN A 50 -4.65 5.50 -18.46
CA GLN A 50 -5.05 6.77 -17.85
C GLN A 50 -4.21 6.98 -16.58
N ASP A 51 -4.15 8.23 -16.12
CA ASP A 51 -3.52 8.56 -14.85
C ASP A 51 -4.28 7.92 -13.69
N ILE A 52 -3.55 7.35 -12.74
CA ILE A 52 -4.10 6.67 -11.57
C ILE A 52 -3.68 7.40 -10.30
N VAL A 53 -4.66 7.79 -9.50
CA VAL A 53 -4.45 8.29 -8.15
C VAL A 53 -4.27 7.10 -7.21
N LEU A 54 -3.19 7.12 -6.42
CA LEU A 54 -2.97 6.22 -5.29
C LEU A 54 -3.56 6.86 -4.03
N SER A 55 -4.77 6.44 -3.64
CA SER A 55 -5.42 6.90 -2.41
C SER A 55 -4.89 6.12 -1.21
N VAL A 56 -4.11 6.78 -0.34
CA VAL A 56 -3.65 6.16 0.91
C VAL A 56 -4.85 5.84 1.80
N GLU A 57 -4.97 4.59 2.23
CA GLU A 57 -5.95 4.16 3.22
C GLU A 57 -5.22 3.49 4.39
N CYS A 58 -5.33 4.07 5.58
CA CYS A 58 -4.64 3.61 6.78
C CYS A 58 -5.43 3.98 8.05
N GLY A 59 -5.05 3.41 9.19
CA GLY A 59 -5.82 3.53 10.44
C GLY A 59 -5.57 4.81 11.24
N THR A 60 -4.50 5.54 10.96
CA THR A 60 -4.07 6.73 11.73
C THR A 60 -3.51 7.83 10.83
N VAL A 61 -3.46 9.06 11.33
CA VAL A 61 -2.93 10.22 10.60
C VAL A 61 -1.41 10.12 10.44
N GLU A 62 -0.71 9.60 11.44
CA GLU A 62 0.74 9.40 11.41
C GLU A 62 1.12 8.37 10.34
N GLN A 63 0.34 7.29 10.21
CA GLN A 63 0.51 6.34 9.11
C GLN A 63 0.23 7.00 7.75
N ALA A 64 -0.75 7.91 7.66
CA ALA A 64 -1.08 8.60 6.42
C ALA A 64 0.09 9.48 5.96
N GLU A 65 0.65 10.29 6.87
CA GLU A 65 1.79 11.16 6.59
C GLU A 65 3.01 10.35 6.10
N ARG A 66 3.36 9.28 6.82
CA ARG A 66 4.48 8.39 6.47
C ARG A 66 4.27 7.71 5.12
N SER A 67 3.06 7.21 4.87
CA SER A 67 2.67 6.60 3.59
C SER A 67 2.81 7.58 2.43
N ILE A 68 2.28 8.80 2.57
CA ILE A 68 2.38 9.86 1.56
C ILE A 68 3.84 10.21 1.29
N LYS A 69 4.65 10.38 2.34
CA LYS A 69 6.08 10.68 2.22
C LYS A 69 6.82 9.58 1.47
N HIS A 70 6.57 8.32 1.82
CA HIS A 70 7.19 7.17 1.13
C HIS A 70 6.76 7.11 -0.33
N LEU A 71 5.45 7.08 -0.62
CA LEU A 71 4.94 6.98 -1.99
C LEU A 71 5.43 8.13 -2.88
N LYS A 72 5.41 9.38 -2.38
CA LYS A 72 5.94 10.55 -3.12
C LYS A 72 7.42 10.43 -3.48
N SER A 73 8.21 9.69 -2.71
CA SER A 73 9.63 9.48 -3.02
C SER A 73 9.87 8.48 -4.16
N LEU A 74 8.84 7.73 -4.58
CA LEU A 74 8.93 6.68 -5.61
C LEU A 74 8.37 7.10 -6.97
N VAL A 75 7.65 8.23 -7.03
CA VAL A 75 6.98 8.76 -8.23
C VAL A 75 7.87 9.77 -8.93
#